data_AF-A0A4W6DGF3-F1
#
_entry.id   AF-A0A4W6DGF3-F1
#
_cell.length_a   1.000
_cell.length_b   1.000
_cell.length_c   1.000
_cell.angle_alpha   90.00
_cell.angle_beta   90.00
_cell.angle_gamma   90.00
#
_symmetry.space_group_name_H-M   'P 1'
#
loop_
_entity.id
_entity.type
_entity.pdbx_description
1 polymer ?
#
loop_
_entity_poly.entity_id
_entity_poly.type
_entity_poly.pdbx_seq_one_letter_code
_entity_poly.pdbx_strand_id
1 'polypeptide(L)'
;MQHKYNCAVQGPLPVAVAAHQNLVTEMSNVTALSLRLLHCYSKQGTFGYGPGVVRPFSLSVQREGYSKYCCKPGAAHKWHSQWRENMWPLFGRSNHTLIQLSPFILFVEYVNAQELPTDLRSITDRAATTLLWTELFRGLGMTMSYLFREPATINYPFEKGPLSPRFRGEHALRRYPNGEERCIACKLCEAICPAQAITIEAETRADGSRRTTRYDIDMTKCIYCGFCQEACPVDAIVEGPNFEFSTETHEELLYNKEKLLNNGDRWEAEIAANIQADYLYR
;
A
#
# COMPACT_ATOMS: atom_id res chain seq x y z
N MET A 1 38.62 7.11 -16.04
CA MET A 1 38.45 6.18 -17.17
C MET A 1 38.13 4.80 -16.62
N GLN A 2 37.17 4.13 -17.24
CA GLN A 2 36.52 2.90 -16.80
C GLN A 2 37.37 1.63 -17.01
N HIS A 3 36.92 0.55 -16.34
CA HIS A 3 37.06 -0.89 -16.66
C HIS A 3 38.31 -1.61 -16.10
N LYS A 4 38.28 -2.86 -15.60
CA LYS A 4 37.26 -3.91 -15.41
C LYS A 4 37.89 -5.09 -14.59
N TYR A 5 37.08 -5.71 -13.72
CA TYR A 5 36.96 -7.14 -13.33
C TYR A 5 38.07 -7.99 -12.64
N ASN A 6 37.60 -8.70 -11.60
CA ASN A 6 37.77 -10.13 -11.21
C ASN A 6 38.77 -10.59 -10.11
N CYS A 7 38.15 -11.04 -9.00
CA CYS A 7 38.26 -12.32 -8.25
C CYS A 7 39.60 -12.98 -7.83
N ALA A 8 39.63 -13.30 -6.52
CA ALA A 8 40.05 -14.55 -5.85
C ALA A 8 41.49 -14.73 -5.31
N VAL A 9 41.62 -14.92 -3.98
CA VAL A 9 42.65 -15.69 -3.22
C VAL A 9 41.99 -16.17 -1.89
N GLN A 10 41.58 -17.44 -1.70
CA GLN A 10 42.25 -18.63 -1.08
C GLN A 10 42.82 -18.40 0.35
N GLY A 11 42.57 -19.17 1.44
CA GLY A 11 41.95 -20.47 1.82
C GLY A 11 41.96 -20.60 3.38
N PRO A 12 42.07 -21.77 4.09
CA PRO A 12 41.45 -23.11 3.99
C PRO A 12 40.79 -23.67 5.31
N LEU A 13 39.76 -24.56 5.17
CA LEU A 13 39.32 -25.80 5.92
C LEU A 13 39.35 -25.93 7.49
N PRO A 14 38.38 -26.61 8.17
CA PRO A 14 38.17 -28.06 8.01
C PRO A 14 36.71 -28.64 8.11
N VAL A 15 36.50 -29.66 7.28
CA VAL A 15 35.76 -30.94 7.46
C VAL A 15 34.74 -31.05 8.61
N ALA A 16 33.47 -30.69 8.36
CA ALA A 16 32.31 -31.19 9.15
C ALA A 16 30.92 -30.86 8.54
N VAL A 17 30.70 -30.81 7.22
CA VAL A 17 29.34 -30.53 6.69
C VAL A 17 29.07 -31.29 5.39
N ALA A 18 29.11 -32.62 5.44
CA ALA A 18 28.72 -33.49 4.31
C ALA A 18 27.37 -34.22 4.51
N ALA A 19 26.68 -34.01 5.64
CA ALA A 19 25.39 -34.65 5.92
C ALA A 19 24.16 -33.74 5.72
N HIS A 20 24.37 -32.45 5.42
CA HIS A 20 23.29 -31.46 5.34
C HIS A 20 22.78 -31.20 3.91
N GLN A 21 23.41 -31.79 2.89
CA GLN A 21 23.11 -31.50 1.47
C GLN A 21 22.05 -32.41 0.83
N ASN A 22 21.70 -33.54 1.43
CA ASN A 22 20.70 -34.46 0.86
C ASN A 22 19.25 -34.16 1.29
N LEU A 23 19.03 -33.29 2.28
CA LEU A 23 17.69 -32.86 2.75
C LEU A 23 17.16 -31.61 2.02
N VAL A 24 18.05 -30.80 1.43
CA VAL A 24 17.70 -29.54 0.76
C VAL A 24 17.21 -29.77 -0.69
N THR A 25 17.60 -30.89 -1.31
CA THR A 25 17.22 -31.24 -2.69
C THR A 25 15.81 -31.84 -2.84
N GLU A 26 15.20 -32.37 -1.78
CA GLU A 26 13.80 -32.85 -1.83
C GLU A 26 12.78 -31.73 -1.58
N MET A 27 13.11 -30.74 -0.74
CA MET A 27 12.24 -29.59 -0.47
C MET A 27 12.12 -28.61 -1.65
N SER A 28 13.12 -28.57 -2.54
CA SER A 28 13.10 -27.72 -3.74
C SER A 28 12.16 -28.24 -4.84
N ASN A 29 11.96 -29.56 -4.96
CA ASN A 29 11.10 -30.14 -5.99
C ASN A 29 9.60 -30.01 -5.66
N VAL A 30 9.23 -30.10 -4.38
CA VAL A 30 7.84 -29.91 -3.92
C VAL A 30 7.43 -28.43 -3.99
N THR A 31 8.34 -27.52 -3.64
CA THR A 31 8.11 -26.08 -3.77
C THR A 31 8.09 -25.62 -5.23
N ALA A 32 8.95 -26.16 -6.10
CA ALA A 32 8.94 -25.85 -7.54
C ALA A 32 7.67 -26.34 -8.27
N LEU A 33 7.09 -27.48 -7.87
CA LEU A 33 5.80 -27.96 -8.40
C LEU A 33 4.64 -27.09 -7.93
N SER A 34 4.67 -26.62 -6.67
CA SER A 34 3.67 -25.68 -6.16
C SER A 34 3.74 -24.31 -6.84
N LEU A 35 4.96 -23.79 -7.09
CA LEU A 35 5.20 -22.53 -7.78
C LEU A 35 4.85 -22.58 -9.28
N ARG A 36 5.04 -23.72 -9.95
CA ARG A 36 4.60 -23.90 -11.36
C ARG A 36 3.09 -23.97 -11.52
N LEU A 37 2.36 -24.53 -10.54
CA LEU A 37 0.89 -24.50 -10.54
C LEU A 37 0.35 -23.10 -10.23
N LEU A 38 1.03 -22.34 -9.36
CA LEU A 38 0.70 -20.94 -9.04
C LEU A 38 0.99 -19.99 -10.21
N HIS A 39 2.05 -20.23 -11.00
CA HIS A 39 2.37 -19.37 -12.16
C HIS A 39 1.36 -19.49 -13.31
N CYS A 40 0.58 -20.57 -13.38
CA CYS A 40 -0.50 -20.72 -14.37
C CYS A 40 -1.77 -19.91 -14.03
N TYR A 41 -1.90 -19.35 -12.82
CA TYR A 41 -3.13 -18.67 -12.37
C TYR A 41 -3.01 -17.15 -12.20
N SER A 42 -1.86 -16.56 -12.52
CA SER A 42 -1.63 -15.11 -12.38
C SER A 42 -1.69 -14.43 -13.76
N LYS A 43 -2.88 -13.97 -14.18
CA LYS A 43 -2.97 -12.81 -15.09
C LYS A 43 -2.98 -11.52 -14.25
N GLN A 44 -2.21 -10.54 -14.72
CA GLN A 44 -1.89 -9.27 -14.04
C GLN A 44 -3.10 -8.35 -13.82
N GLY A 45 -3.10 -7.66 -12.66
CA GLY A 45 -3.97 -6.52 -12.31
C GLY A 45 -4.75 -6.78 -11.02
N THR A 46 -4.84 -5.93 -10.00
CA THR A 46 -4.47 -4.51 -9.80
C THR A 46 -4.02 -4.32 -8.35
N PHE A 47 -3.10 -3.37 -8.16
CA PHE A 47 -2.43 -3.04 -6.90
C PHE A 47 -3.33 -2.15 -6.03
N GLY A 48 -3.47 -2.46 -4.74
CA GLY A 48 -4.14 -1.61 -3.76
C GLY A 48 -3.69 -1.92 -2.35
N TYR A 49 -2.96 -0.99 -1.72
CA TYR A 49 -2.42 -1.09 -0.36
C TYR A 49 -3.27 -0.25 0.60
N GLY A 50 -3.60 -0.80 1.78
CA GLY A 50 -4.24 -0.08 2.88
C GLY A 50 -4.27 -0.93 4.16
N PRO A 51 -4.05 -0.37 5.36
CA PRO A 51 -3.90 -1.13 6.59
C PRO A 51 -5.26 -1.52 7.18
N GLY A 52 -5.41 -2.79 7.60
CA GLY A 52 -6.36 -3.16 8.64
C GLY A 52 -7.62 -3.94 8.27
N VAL A 53 -7.81 -4.39 7.02
CA VAL A 53 -8.88 -5.37 6.71
C VAL A 53 -8.32 -6.43 5.76
N VAL A 54 -8.08 -7.65 6.28
CA VAL A 54 -7.86 -8.82 5.44
C VAL A 54 -9.21 -9.18 4.83
N ARG A 55 -9.56 -8.56 3.70
CA ARG A 55 -10.65 -9.05 2.87
C ARG A 55 -10.11 -10.22 2.06
N PRO A 56 -10.74 -11.41 2.09
CA PRO A 56 -10.35 -12.48 1.19
C PRO A 56 -10.51 -11.98 -0.24
N PHE A 57 -9.42 -12.07 -1.01
CA PHE A 57 -9.38 -11.71 -2.41
C PHE A 57 -10.26 -12.71 -3.18
N SER A 58 -11.43 -12.28 -3.65
CA SER A 58 -12.27 -13.11 -4.52
C SER A 58 -11.72 -13.03 -5.95
N LEU A 59 -10.99 -14.06 -6.38
CA LEU A 59 -10.58 -14.20 -7.76
C LEU A 59 -11.83 -14.59 -8.59
N SER A 60 -12.43 -13.63 -9.30
CA SER A 60 -13.54 -13.90 -10.21
C SER A 60 -13.00 -14.49 -11.51
N VAL A 61 -13.16 -15.80 -11.70
CA VAL A 61 -12.83 -16.47 -12.97
C VAL A 61 -14.07 -16.43 -13.87
N GLN A 62 -14.04 -15.58 -14.90
CA GLN A 62 -15.08 -15.53 -15.94
C GLN A 62 -14.96 -16.77 -16.86
N ARG A 63 -16.08 -17.44 -17.11
CA ARG A 63 -16.15 -18.72 -17.83
C ARG A 63 -16.06 -18.52 -19.34
N GLU A 64 -14.87 -18.22 -19.86
CA GLU A 64 -14.59 -18.33 -21.30
C GLU A 64 -13.38 -19.24 -21.54
N GLY A 65 -13.65 -20.42 -22.13
CA GLY A 65 -12.65 -21.14 -22.90
C GLY A 65 -11.88 -22.29 -22.22
N TYR A 66 -12.50 -23.15 -21.40
CA TYR A 66 -11.91 -24.47 -21.11
C TYR A 66 -12.66 -25.56 -21.89
N SER A 67 -12.11 -25.86 -23.06
CA SER A 67 -12.37 -27.12 -23.76
C SER A 67 -11.67 -28.26 -23.00
N LYS A 68 -12.44 -29.31 -22.70
CA LYS A 68 -12.01 -30.68 -22.33
C LYS A 68 -11.29 -30.87 -20.99
N TYR A 69 -12.02 -30.76 -19.89
CA TYR A 69 -12.04 -31.86 -18.89
C TYR A 69 -13.47 -32.02 -18.39
N CYS A 70 -14.22 -32.87 -19.10
CA CYS A 70 -15.51 -33.35 -18.64
C CYS A 70 -15.27 -34.25 -17.43
N CYS A 71 -15.25 -33.67 -16.21
CA CYS A 71 -15.40 -34.47 -15.00
C CYS A 71 -16.82 -35.02 -15.03
N LYS A 72 -16.96 -36.33 -15.33
CA LYS A 72 -18.22 -37.05 -15.10
C LYS A 72 -18.61 -36.89 -13.63
N PRO A 73 -19.90 -36.66 -13.33
CA PRO A 73 -20.39 -36.58 -11.95
C PRO A 73 -20.22 -37.96 -11.31
N GLY A 74 -19.21 -38.08 -10.43
CA GLY A 74 -18.88 -39.35 -9.76
C GLY A 74 -17.41 -39.51 -9.35
N ALA A 75 -16.48 -38.76 -9.95
CA ALA A 75 -15.06 -38.88 -9.62
C ALA A 75 -14.63 -38.11 -8.35
N ALA A 76 -15.34 -37.04 -7.97
CA ALA A 76 -15.02 -36.23 -6.79
C ALA A 76 -15.29 -36.95 -5.46
N HIS A 77 -16.28 -37.86 -5.41
CA HIS A 77 -16.61 -38.59 -4.19
C HIS A 77 -15.61 -39.71 -3.84
N LYS A 78 -14.94 -40.31 -4.85
CA LYS A 78 -13.97 -41.41 -4.64
C LYS A 78 -12.65 -40.93 -4.07
N TRP A 79 -12.20 -39.74 -4.46
CA TRP A 79 -10.94 -39.17 -3.96
C TRP A 79 -11.04 -38.80 -2.47
N HIS A 80 -12.22 -38.33 -2.04
CA HIS A 80 -12.49 -37.94 -0.66
C HIS A 80 -12.69 -39.14 0.30
N SER A 81 -13.12 -40.31 -0.20
CA SER A 81 -13.24 -41.54 0.60
C SER A 81 -11.90 -42.27 0.73
N GLN A 82 -11.09 -42.31 -0.33
CA GLN A 82 -9.81 -43.01 -0.35
C GLN A 82 -8.73 -42.34 0.52
N TRP A 83 -8.85 -41.04 0.75
CA TRP A 83 -8.03 -40.28 1.71
C TRP A 83 -8.43 -40.56 3.17
N ARG A 84 -9.71 -40.84 3.43
CA ARG A 84 -10.25 -41.07 4.77
C ARG A 84 -9.88 -42.44 5.34
N GLU A 85 -9.74 -43.45 4.48
CA GLU A 85 -9.43 -44.84 4.90
C GLU A 85 -7.94 -45.12 5.05
N ASN A 86 -7.07 -44.48 4.27
CA ASN A 86 -5.63 -44.82 4.23
C ASN A 86 -4.72 -43.99 5.16
N MET A 87 -5.20 -42.85 5.70
CA MET A 87 -4.38 -41.96 6.55
C MET A 87 -4.81 -41.88 8.02
N TRP A 88 -5.97 -42.47 8.38
CA TRP A 88 -6.50 -42.39 9.75
C TRP A 88 -5.82 -43.29 10.82
N PRO A 89 -5.21 -44.46 10.53
CA PRO A 89 -4.63 -45.28 11.60
C PRO A 89 -3.24 -44.84 12.07
N LEU A 90 -2.64 -43.78 11.49
CA LEU A 90 -1.34 -43.24 11.95
C LEU A 90 -1.46 -42.17 13.04
N PHE A 91 -2.67 -41.74 13.39
CA PHE A 91 -2.91 -40.80 14.49
C PHE A 91 -3.38 -41.54 15.76
N GLY A 92 -2.56 -42.49 16.22
CA GLY A 92 -2.73 -43.17 17.50
C GLY A 92 -1.66 -42.73 18.50
N ARG A 93 -2.05 -41.91 19.48
CA ARG A 93 -1.37 -41.62 20.76
C ARG A 93 0.15 -41.39 20.70
N SER A 94 0.59 -40.14 20.78
CA SER A 94 1.54 -39.72 21.83
C SER A 94 1.77 -38.21 21.82
N ASN A 95 2.12 -37.74 23.00
CA ASN A 95 2.26 -36.38 23.44
C ASN A 95 3.31 -35.54 22.67
N HIS A 96 2.98 -34.26 22.52
CA HIS A 96 3.84 -33.10 22.24
C HIS A 96 4.51 -32.99 20.87
N THR A 97 4.41 -31.76 20.33
CA THR A 97 5.17 -31.18 19.22
C THR A 97 4.93 -31.76 17.82
N LEU A 98 3.81 -31.40 17.20
CA LEU A 98 3.72 -31.36 15.75
C LEU A 98 3.02 -30.07 15.30
N ILE A 99 3.82 -29.30 14.57
CA ILE A 99 3.54 -28.11 13.77
C ILE A 99 2.09 -28.12 13.26
N GLN A 100 1.32 -27.11 13.66
CA GLN A 100 0.06 -26.74 13.02
C GLN A 100 0.33 -26.33 11.56
N LEU A 101 0.45 -27.30 10.65
CA LEU A 101 0.12 -27.05 9.25
C LEU A 101 -1.40 -27.17 9.15
N SER A 102 -2.09 -26.11 9.57
CA SER A 102 -3.48 -25.89 9.19
C SER A 102 -3.56 -26.05 7.66
N PRO A 103 -4.40 -26.96 7.12
CA PRO A 103 -4.70 -26.90 5.71
C PRO A 103 -5.40 -25.56 5.52
N PHE A 104 -4.72 -24.61 4.86
CA PHE A 104 -5.38 -23.44 4.31
C PHE A 104 -6.40 -23.97 3.31
N ILE A 105 -7.62 -24.23 3.79
CA ILE A 105 -8.79 -24.42 2.96
C ILE A 105 -8.94 -23.07 2.26
N LEU A 106 -8.49 -23.01 1.00
CA LEU A 106 -8.76 -21.89 0.12
C LEU A 106 -10.29 -21.78 0.02
N PHE A 107 -10.87 -20.84 0.77
CA PHE A 107 -12.27 -20.43 0.64
C PHE A 107 -12.40 -19.65 -0.68
N VAL A 108 -12.52 -20.39 -1.77
CA VAL A 108 -12.93 -19.81 -3.05
C VAL A 108 -14.44 -19.78 -3.07
N GLU A 109 -15.01 -18.59 -2.98
CA GLU A 109 -16.42 -18.37 -3.27
C GLU A 109 -16.58 -18.17 -4.77
N TYR A 110 -17.32 -19.07 -5.42
CA TYR A 110 -17.58 -18.92 -6.85
C TYR A 110 -18.70 -17.90 -7.05
N VAL A 111 -18.33 -16.72 -7.58
CA VAL A 111 -19.29 -15.70 -7.99
C VAL A 111 -20.00 -16.19 -9.26
N ASN A 112 -21.34 -16.19 -9.23
CA ASN A 112 -22.21 -16.58 -10.36
C ASN A 112 -22.20 -18.08 -10.71
N ALA A 113 -22.22 -18.97 -9.70
CA ALA A 113 -22.22 -20.44 -9.89
C ALA A 113 -23.60 -21.04 -10.23
N GLN A 114 -24.60 -20.19 -10.43
CA GLN A 114 -25.99 -20.63 -10.45
C GLN A 114 -26.39 -21.05 -11.86
N GLU A 115 -26.92 -22.27 -11.97
CA GLU A 115 -27.54 -22.73 -13.21
C GLU A 115 -28.92 -22.09 -13.37
N LEU A 116 -29.21 -21.66 -14.59
CA LEU A 116 -30.47 -21.00 -14.92
C LEU A 116 -31.62 -22.04 -14.96
N PRO A 117 -32.76 -21.82 -14.25
CA PRO A 117 -33.91 -22.72 -14.36
C PRO A 117 -34.47 -22.74 -15.79
N THR A 118 -35.02 -23.90 -16.17
CA THR A 118 -35.59 -24.20 -17.51
C THR A 118 -37.12 -24.25 -17.51
N ASP A 119 -37.77 -23.78 -16.45
CA ASP A 119 -39.22 -23.72 -16.36
C ASP A 119 -39.80 -22.72 -17.37
N LEU A 120 -40.96 -23.04 -17.97
CA LEU A 120 -41.62 -22.19 -18.96
C LEU A 120 -41.84 -20.75 -18.48
N ARG A 121 -42.21 -20.57 -17.19
CA ARG A 121 -42.36 -19.25 -16.55
C ARG A 121 -41.05 -18.47 -16.53
N SER A 122 -39.95 -19.11 -16.12
CA SER A 122 -38.63 -18.47 -16.07
C SER A 122 -38.09 -18.10 -17.45
N ILE A 123 -38.45 -18.86 -18.50
CA ILE A 123 -38.08 -18.57 -19.88
C ILE A 123 -38.90 -17.38 -20.40
N THR A 124 -40.20 -17.34 -20.13
CA THR A 124 -41.05 -16.20 -20.52
C THR A 124 -40.66 -14.91 -19.81
N ASP A 125 -40.29 -14.97 -18.52
CA ASP A 125 -39.85 -13.80 -17.76
C ASP A 125 -38.53 -13.24 -18.30
N ARG A 126 -37.58 -14.10 -18.68
CA ARG A 126 -36.33 -13.67 -19.32
C ARG A 126 -36.57 -13.05 -20.69
N ALA A 127 -37.44 -13.67 -21.50
CA ALA A 127 -37.83 -13.12 -22.80
C ALA A 127 -38.56 -11.77 -22.66
N ALA A 128 -39.37 -11.60 -21.62
CA ALA A 128 -40.01 -10.33 -21.32
C ALA A 128 -38.97 -9.27 -20.91
N THR A 129 -38.00 -9.63 -20.07
CA THR A 129 -36.90 -8.73 -19.69
C THR A 129 -36.05 -8.29 -20.89
N THR A 130 -35.78 -9.18 -21.84
CA THR A 130 -34.99 -8.84 -23.04
C THR A 130 -35.77 -8.01 -24.05
N LEU A 131 -37.07 -8.26 -24.23
CA LEU A 131 -37.89 -7.54 -25.21
C LEU A 131 -38.46 -6.20 -24.69
N LEU A 132 -38.83 -6.15 -23.41
CA LEU A 132 -39.47 -4.98 -22.79
C LEU A 132 -38.49 -4.12 -21.97
N TRP A 133 -37.21 -4.48 -21.92
CA TRP A 133 -36.14 -3.76 -21.22
C TRP A 133 -36.49 -3.37 -19.78
N THR A 134 -37.18 -4.24 -19.06
CA THR A 134 -37.68 -3.98 -17.69
C THR A 134 -36.55 -3.60 -16.73
N GLU A 135 -35.38 -4.25 -16.85
CA GLU A 135 -34.19 -3.93 -16.05
C GLU A 135 -33.60 -2.56 -16.39
N LEU A 136 -33.74 -2.08 -17.63
CA LEU A 136 -33.29 -0.75 -18.02
C LEU A 136 -34.16 0.33 -17.37
N PHE A 137 -35.48 0.15 -17.35
CA PHE A 137 -36.40 1.04 -16.64
C PHE A 137 -36.21 0.97 -15.12
N ARG A 138 -35.89 -0.21 -14.56
CA ARG A 138 -35.52 -0.35 -13.16
C ARG A 138 -34.25 0.46 -12.82
N GLY A 139 -33.25 0.41 -13.69
CA GLY A 139 -32.04 1.23 -13.59
C GLY A 139 -32.33 2.73 -13.70
N LEU A 140 -33.19 3.12 -14.64
CA LEU A 140 -33.62 4.51 -14.82
C LEU A 140 -34.41 5.04 -13.61
N GLY A 141 -35.22 4.19 -12.97
CA GLY A 141 -35.88 4.52 -11.71
C GLY A 141 -34.87 4.84 -10.60
N MET A 142 -33.75 4.12 -10.56
CA MET A 142 -32.68 4.40 -9.60
C MET A 142 -31.99 5.74 -9.88
N THR A 143 -31.70 6.07 -11.14
CA THR A 143 -31.10 7.37 -11.48
C THR A 143 -32.06 8.53 -11.20
N MET A 144 -33.36 8.33 -11.46
CA MET A 144 -34.40 9.29 -11.08
C MET A 144 -34.44 9.53 -9.57
N SER A 145 -34.18 8.50 -8.74
CA SER A 145 -34.07 8.68 -7.29
C SER A 145 -32.93 9.62 -6.88
N TYR A 146 -31.84 9.71 -7.65
CA TYR A 146 -30.76 10.68 -7.36
C TYR A 146 -31.13 12.12 -7.71
N LEU A 147 -32.07 12.35 -8.64
CA LEU A 147 -32.55 13.69 -8.97
C LEU A 147 -33.24 14.38 -7.79
N PHE A 148 -33.87 13.59 -6.90
CA PHE A 148 -34.56 14.09 -5.70
C PHE A 148 -33.68 14.12 -4.45
N ARG A 149 -32.38 13.77 -4.55
CA ARG A 149 -31.43 13.93 -3.45
C ARG A 149 -30.79 15.31 -3.52
N GLU A 150 -30.45 15.86 -2.35
CA GLU A 150 -29.65 17.06 -2.27
C GLU A 150 -28.22 16.80 -2.81
N PRO A 151 -27.64 17.73 -3.60
CA PRO A 151 -26.29 17.56 -4.13
C PRO A 151 -25.23 17.67 -3.01
N ALA A 152 -24.26 16.76 -3.02
CA ALA A 152 -23.14 16.76 -2.05
C ALA A 152 -22.02 17.76 -2.42
N THR A 153 -22.35 18.86 -3.10
CA THR A 153 -21.39 19.87 -3.55
C THR A 153 -21.16 20.93 -2.48
N ILE A 154 -19.91 21.14 -2.07
CA ILE A 154 -19.51 22.26 -1.22
C ILE A 154 -19.32 23.54 -2.05
N ASN A 155 -19.64 24.71 -1.48
CA ASN A 155 -19.47 26.00 -2.18
C ASN A 155 -18.05 26.56 -2.02
N TYR A 156 -17.09 25.95 -2.72
CA TYR A 156 -15.71 26.45 -2.78
C TYR A 156 -15.67 27.78 -3.56
N PRO A 157 -15.04 28.87 -3.08
CA PRO A 157 -14.03 28.95 -2.00
C PRO A 157 -14.56 29.40 -0.62
N PHE A 158 -15.86 29.67 -0.48
CA PHE A 158 -16.43 30.17 0.78
C PHE A 158 -16.54 29.07 1.85
N GLU A 159 -16.80 27.84 1.41
CA GLU A 159 -16.82 26.64 2.24
C GLU A 159 -15.71 25.70 1.78
N LYS A 160 -14.86 25.25 2.72
CA LYS A 160 -13.76 24.32 2.46
C LYS A 160 -14.08 22.95 3.05
N GLY A 161 -13.50 21.90 2.46
CA GLY A 161 -13.63 20.55 2.99
C GLY A 161 -13.01 20.44 4.40
N PRO A 162 -13.56 19.57 5.26
CA PRO A 162 -12.98 19.35 6.59
C PRO A 162 -11.61 18.70 6.47
N LEU A 163 -10.61 19.27 7.14
CA LEU A 163 -9.24 18.75 7.18
C LEU A 163 -8.93 18.17 8.56
N SER A 164 -8.15 17.09 8.58
CA SER A 164 -7.61 16.53 9.83
C SER A 164 -6.37 17.31 10.29
N PRO A 165 -6.06 17.38 11.60
CA PRO A 165 -4.82 17.99 12.09
C PRO A 165 -3.52 17.35 11.56
N ARG A 166 -3.61 16.12 11.03
CA ARG A 166 -2.51 15.36 10.41
C ARG A 166 -2.35 15.61 8.92
N PHE A 167 -3.10 16.57 8.38
CA PHE A 167 -2.99 16.91 6.97
C PHE A 167 -1.57 17.36 6.62
N ARG A 168 -1.13 17.02 5.42
CA ARG A 168 0.21 17.27 4.90
C ARG A 168 0.14 18.27 3.75
N GLY A 169 0.72 19.44 3.94
CA GLY A 169 0.69 20.54 2.97
C GLY A 169 2.07 21.20 2.79
N GLU A 170 2.07 22.52 2.68
CA GLU A 170 3.24 23.35 2.43
C GLU A 170 4.28 23.21 3.56
N HIS A 171 5.55 23.03 3.20
CA HIS A 171 6.61 22.88 4.19
C HIS A 171 6.92 24.21 4.88
N ALA A 172 7.24 24.13 6.17
CA ALA A 172 7.62 25.28 6.98
C ALA A 172 8.78 24.93 7.93
N LEU A 173 9.70 25.89 8.11
CA LEU A 173 10.72 25.80 9.15
C LEU A 173 10.25 26.57 10.39
N ARG A 174 10.17 25.89 11.53
CA ARG A 174 9.70 26.47 12.80
C ARG A 174 10.84 27.07 13.61
N ARG A 175 10.46 27.99 14.49
CA ARG A 175 11.33 28.58 15.51
C ARG A 175 11.01 28.03 16.90
N TYR A 176 11.99 28.12 17.78
CA TYR A 176 11.79 28.00 19.21
C TYR A 176 11.01 29.21 19.75
N PRO A 177 10.40 29.11 20.94
CA PRO A 177 9.67 30.24 21.54
C PRO A 177 10.57 31.45 21.86
N ASN A 178 11.89 31.28 21.87
CA ASN A 178 12.87 32.37 21.99
C ASN A 178 13.14 33.10 20.66
N GLY A 179 12.54 32.66 19.54
CA GLY A 179 12.74 33.22 18.19
C GLY A 179 13.91 32.60 17.40
N GLU A 180 14.70 31.71 18.01
CA GLU A 180 15.79 31.03 17.33
C GLU A 180 15.28 29.91 16.42
N GLU A 181 15.92 29.67 15.27
CA GLU A 181 15.54 28.56 14.39
C GLU A 181 15.76 27.20 15.06
N ARG A 182 14.84 26.24 14.86
CA ARG A 182 14.97 24.90 15.43
C ARG A 182 16.03 24.05 14.74
N CYS A 183 16.30 24.32 13.47
CA CYS A 183 17.18 23.48 12.65
C CYS A 183 18.64 23.51 13.11
N ILE A 184 19.18 22.34 13.47
CA ILE A 184 20.58 22.13 13.89
C ILE A 184 21.49 21.56 12.77
N ALA A 185 21.02 21.60 11.52
CA ALA A 185 21.76 21.11 10.35
C ALA A 185 22.23 19.64 10.46
N CYS A 186 21.39 18.76 11.02
CA CYS A 186 21.70 17.33 11.24
C CYS A 186 21.71 16.48 9.96
N LYS A 187 21.12 16.98 8.86
CA LYS A 187 21.00 16.31 7.54
C LYS A 187 20.22 14.99 7.51
N LEU A 188 19.51 14.62 8.58
CA LEU A 188 18.65 13.43 8.55
C LEU A 188 17.50 13.56 7.54
N CYS A 189 16.90 14.75 7.43
CA CYS A 189 15.79 15.00 6.50
C CYS A 189 16.21 14.82 5.03
N GLU A 190 17.47 15.16 4.69
CA GLU A 190 18.04 14.96 3.35
C GLU A 190 18.25 13.46 3.07
N ALA A 191 18.74 12.70 4.05
CA ALA A 191 18.98 11.28 3.91
C ALA A 191 17.69 10.44 3.78
N ILE A 192 16.62 10.81 4.49
CA ILE A 192 15.36 10.05 4.48
C ILE A 192 14.44 10.41 3.29
N CYS A 193 14.68 11.53 2.63
CA CYS A 193 13.83 12.00 1.55
C CYS A 193 13.84 11.00 0.38
N PRO A 194 12.71 10.34 0.05
CA PRO A 194 12.69 9.29 -0.96
C PRO A 194 12.94 9.83 -2.37
N ALA A 195 12.57 11.10 -2.61
CA ALA A 195 12.75 11.79 -3.88
C ALA A 195 14.01 12.68 -3.91
N GLN A 196 14.80 12.71 -2.82
CA GLN A 196 16.00 13.55 -2.70
C GLN A 196 15.77 15.03 -3.09
N ALA A 197 14.63 15.59 -2.65
CA ALA A 197 14.21 16.95 -2.98
C ALA A 197 14.90 18.05 -2.14
N ILE A 198 15.54 17.66 -1.04
CA ILE A 198 16.13 18.58 -0.06
C ILE A 198 17.64 18.65 -0.28
N THR A 199 18.22 19.84 -0.26
CA THR A 199 19.67 20.03 -0.24
C THR A 199 20.09 20.91 0.93
N ILE A 200 21.04 20.43 1.75
CA ILE A 200 21.43 21.09 2.99
C ILE A 200 22.94 21.33 3.05
N GLU A 201 23.33 22.58 3.27
CA GLU A 201 24.69 22.98 3.58
C GLU A 201 24.75 23.54 5.00
N ALA A 202 25.77 23.10 5.76
CA ALA A 202 25.89 23.36 7.18
C ALA A 202 27.21 24.08 7.46
N GLU A 203 27.13 25.21 8.16
CA GLU A 203 28.29 25.96 8.62
C GLU A 203 28.15 26.32 10.10
N THR A 204 29.28 26.58 10.75
CA THR A 204 29.32 27.09 12.12
C THR A 204 29.13 28.60 12.11
N ARG A 205 28.12 29.09 12.82
CA ARG A 205 27.91 30.53 12.99
C ARG A 205 28.95 31.12 13.96
N ALA A 206 29.06 32.46 13.98
CA ALA A 206 29.93 33.20 14.90
C ALA A 206 29.75 32.82 16.38
N ASP A 207 28.55 32.40 16.76
CA ASP A 207 28.20 31.97 18.13
C ASP A 207 28.64 30.52 18.45
N GLY A 208 29.29 29.83 17.50
CA GLY A 208 29.71 28.43 17.63
C GLY A 208 28.60 27.40 17.40
N SER A 209 27.34 27.84 17.22
CA SER A 209 26.23 26.96 16.89
C SER A 209 26.29 26.49 15.43
N ARG A 210 25.93 25.23 15.18
CA ARG A 210 25.84 24.65 13.83
C ARG A 210 24.49 25.00 13.22
N ARG A 211 24.48 25.72 12.10
CA ARG A 211 23.27 26.18 11.41
C ARG A 211 23.37 25.94 9.91
N THR A 212 22.22 26.00 9.24
CA THR A 212 22.18 25.84 7.78
C THR A 212 22.43 27.18 7.10
N THR A 213 23.36 27.21 6.14
CA THR A 213 23.51 28.36 5.23
C THR A 213 22.53 28.23 4.07
N ARG A 214 22.46 27.03 3.51
CA ARG A 214 21.53 26.66 2.44
C ARG A 214 20.62 25.53 2.91
N TYR A 215 19.32 25.73 2.74
CA TYR A 215 18.30 24.73 3.02
C TYR A 215 17.22 24.90 1.97
N ASP A 216 17.37 24.17 0.88
CA ASP A 216 16.51 24.33 -0.29
C ASP A 216 15.67 23.08 -0.49
N ILE A 217 14.39 23.28 -0.81
CA ILE A 217 13.45 22.21 -1.12
C ILE A 217 12.82 22.49 -2.48
N ASP A 218 12.96 21.52 -3.37
CA ASP A 218 12.26 21.52 -4.64
C ASP A 218 10.86 20.90 -4.49
N MET A 219 9.83 21.74 -4.50
CA MET A 219 8.44 21.28 -4.33
C MET A 219 7.94 20.46 -5.53
N THR A 220 8.63 20.52 -6.67
CA THR A 220 8.28 19.71 -7.86
C THR A 220 8.75 18.26 -7.73
N LYS A 221 9.81 18.02 -6.96
CA LYS A 221 10.32 16.68 -6.63
C LYS A 221 9.68 16.13 -5.37
N CYS A 222 9.27 17.00 -4.45
CA CYS A 222 8.67 16.58 -3.20
C CYS A 222 7.35 15.82 -3.43
N ILE A 223 7.22 14.65 -2.80
CA ILE A 223 6.02 13.80 -2.88
C ILE A 223 5.08 13.96 -1.68
N TYR A 224 5.35 14.93 -0.78
CA TYR A 224 4.53 15.22 0.41
C TYR A 224 4.24 13.99 1.29
N CYS A 225 5.28 13.21 1.54
CA CYS A 225 5.17 11.97 2.31
C CYS A 225 5.19 12.15 3.84
N GLY A 226 5.66 13.28 4.37
CA GLY A 226 5.78 13.52 5.82
C GLY A 226 7.01 12.93 6.50
N PHE A 227 7.87 12.18 5.81
CA PHE A 227 9.06 11.58 6.45
C PHE A 227 10.04 12.60 7.02
N CYS A 228 10.13 13.80 6.42
CA CYS A 228 10.98 14.86 6.93
C CYS A 228 10.53 15.39 8.30
N GLN A 229 9.22 15.41 8.56
CA GLN A 229 8.63 15.83 9.83
C GLN A 229 8.88 14.80 10.94
N GLU A 230 8.73 13.51 10.63
CA GLU A 230 8.94 12.43 11.60
C GLU A 230 10.43 12.16 11.88
N ALA A 231 11.29 12.33 10.88
CA ALA A 231 12.72 12.09 11.03
C ALA A 231 13.47 13.23 11.74
N CYS A 232 12.84 14.40 11.92
CA CYS A 232 13.52 15.54 12.50
C CYS A 232 13.62 15.39 14.03
N PRO A 233 14.83 15.31 14.62
CA PRO A 233 14.97 15.10 16.07
C PRO A 233 14.54 16.29 16.94
N VAL A 234 14.32 17.46 16.32
CA VAL A 234 14.04 18.74 17.00
C VAL A 234 12.78 19.42 16.46
N ASP A 235 11.98 18.70 15.64
CA ASP A 235 10.78 19.22 14.98
C ASP A 235 11.01 20.56 14.25
N ALA A 236 12.13 20.65 13.52
CA ALA A 236 12.50 21.88 12.81
C ALA A 236 11.72 22.09 11.51
N ILE A 237 11.58 21.04 10.70
CA ILE A 237 10.76 21.06 9.50
C ILE A 237 9.46 20.32 9.77
N VAL A 238 8.38 20.90 9.29
CA VAL A 238 7.02 20.36 9.42
C VAL A 238 6.27 20.58 8.11
N GLU A 239 5.32 19.70 7.83
CA GLU A 239 4.33 19.91 6.78
C GLU A 239 3.15 20.67 7.40
N GLY A 240 2.93 21.88 6.90
CA GLY A 240 1.90 22.79 7.39
C GLY A 240 0.50 22.49 6.82
N PRO A 241 -0.52 23.21 7.30
CA PRO A 241 -1.91 23.02 6.87
C PRO A 241 -2.20 23.64 5.49
N ASN A 242 -1.35 24.53 4.99
CA ASN A 242 -1.60 25.24 3.74
C ASN A 242 -1.47 24.30 2.53
N PHE A 243 -2.46 24.30 1.64
CA PHE A 243 -2.46 23.52 0.39
C PHE A 243 -2.70 24.37 -0.85
N GLU A 244 -3.07 25.65 -0.69
CA GLU A 244 -3.44 26.56 -1.77
C GLU A 244 -2.25 27.46 -2.13
N PHE A 245 -1.19 26.87 -2.69
CA PHE A 245 0.03 27.60 -3.09
C PHE A 245 0.46 27.31 -4.53
N SER A 246 -0.52 27.10 -5.42
CA SER A 246 -0.23 27.02 -6.86
C SER A 246 0.39 28.33 -7.35
N THR A 247 1.52 28.21 -8.04
CA THR A 247 2.28 29.34 -8.61
C THR A 247 2.15 29.34 -10.13
N GLU A 248 2.40 30.50 -10.74
CA GLU A 248 2.36 30.65 -12.20
C GLU A 248 3.65 30.16 -12.86
N THR A 249 4.78 30.24 -12.15
CA THR A 249 6.09 29.85 -12.66
C THR A 249 6.72 28.72 -11.85
N HIS A 250 7.70 28.04 -12.47
CA HIS A 250 8.38 26.88 -11.88
C HIS A 250 9.43 27.32 -10.85
N GLU A 251 10.13 28.42 -11.08
CA GLU A 251 11.12 28.97 -10.17
C GLU A 251 10.56 29.34 -8.80
N GLU A 252 9.27 29.68 -8.71
CA GLU A 252 8.61 29.96 -7.44
C GLU A 252 8.45 28.71 -6.58
N LEU A 253 8.43 27.49 -7.16
CA LEU A 253 8.32 26.20 -6.45
C LEU A 253 9.66 25.67 -5.93
N LEU A 254 10.76 26.33 -6.28
CA LEU A 254 12.09 26.05 -5.74
C LEU A 254 12.28 26.92 -4.49
N TYR A 255 11.97 26.35 -3.32
CA TYR A 255 11.98 27.09 -2.08
C TYR A 255 13.38 27.16 -1.49
N ASN A 256 13.80 28.38 -1.17
CA ASN A 256 14.98 28.65 -0.36
C ASN A 256 14.63 28.60 1.14
N LYS A 257 15.67 28.57 1.98
CA LYS A 257 15.56 28.62 3.44
C LYS A 257 14.67 29.77 3.94
N GLU A 258 14.83 30.95 3.36
CA GLU A 258 14.10 32.16 3.76
C GLU A 258 12.60 32.03 3.50
N LYS A 259 12.20 31.44 2.36
CA LYS A 259 10.79 31.20 2.02
C LYS A 259 10.16 30.24 3.03
N LEU A 260 10.87 29.18 3.40
CA LEU A 260 10.41 28.19 4.38
C LEU A 260 10.29 28.77 5.79
N LEU A 261 11.19 29.68 6.18
CA LEU A 261 11.09 30.41 7.44
C LEU A 261 9.90 31.37 7.45
N ASN A 262 9.68 32.10 6.36
CA ASN A 262 8.51 32.98 6.21
C ASN A 262 7.19 32.20 6.30
N ASN A 263 7.16 30.98 5.75
CA ASN A 263 6.01 30.08 5.88
C ASN A 263 5.81 29.64 7.34
N GLY A 264 6.89 29.33 8.05
CA GLY A 264 6.85 29.04 9.48
C GLY A 264 6.31 30.21 10.28
N ASP A 265 6.86 31.41 10.08
CA ASP A 265 6.46 32.61 10.80
C ASP A 265 4.97 32.96 10.54
N ARG A 266 4.46 32.73 9.31
CA ARG A 266 3.05 32.94 8.96
C ARG A 266 2.09 31.91 9.59
N TRP A 267 2.49 30.64 9.65
CA TRP A 267 1.62 29.53 10.05
C TRP A 267 1.94 28.93 11.43
N GLU A 268 2.86 29.53 12.19
CA GLU A 268 3.38 28.98 13.45
C GLU A 268 2.27 28.65 14.45
N ALA A 269 1.27 29.53 14.58
CA ALA A 269 0.16 29.38 15.51
C ALA A 269 -0.71 28.14 15.19
N GLU A 270 -1.03 27.94 13.91
CA GLU A 270 -1.88 26.82 13.47
C GLU A 270 -1.10 25.50 13.49
N ILE A 271 0.15 25.52 13.04
CA ILE A 271 1.03 24.35 13.12
C ILE A 271 1.24 23.94 14.58
N ALA A 272 1.45 24.89 15.50
CA ALA A 272 1.59 24.59 16.93
C ALA A 272 0.32 23.93 17.49
N ALA A 273 -0.86 24.41 17.11
CA ALA A 273 -2.14 23.83 17.50
C ALA A 273 -2.31 22.39 16.95
N ASN A 274 -1.94 22.15 15.70
CA ASN A 274 -2.01 20.82 15.08
C ASN A 274 -1.05 19.83 15.74
N ILE A 275 0.19 20.25 16.02
CA ILE A 275 1.17 19.42 16.74
C ILE A 275 0.66 19.13 18.15
N GLN A 276 0.09 20.12 18.84
CA GLN A 276 -0.49 19.92 20.18
C GLN A 276 -1.68 18.94 20.17
N ALA A 277 -2.38 18.79 19.05
CA ALA A 277 -3.43 17.78 18.90
C ALA A 277 -2.87 16.38 18.57
N ASP A 278 -1.71 16.30 17.90
CA ASP A 278 -1.17 15.07 17.33
C ASP A 278 -0.04 14.41 18.13
N TYR A 279 0.69 15.14 18.97
CA TYR A 279 1.97 14.70 19.56
C TYR A 279 1.93 13.35 20.32
N LEU A 280 0.77 12.92 20.83
CA LEU A 280 0.62 11.64 21.54
C LEU A 280 0.67 10.40 20.63
N TYR A 281 0.52 10.59 19.32
CA TYR A 281 0.46 9.51 18.33
C TYR A 281 1.75 9.37 17.52
N ARG A 282 2.80 10.11 17.89
CA ARG A 282 4.13 10.06 17.29
C ARG A 282 5.07 9.13 18.06
#